data_AF-A0A955R5F1-F1
#
_entry.id   AF-A0A955R5F1-F1
#
_cell.length_a   1.000
_cell.length_b   1.000
_cell.length_c   1.000
_cell.angle_alpha   90.00
_cell.angle_beta   90.00
_cell.angle_gamma   90.00
#
_symmetry.space_group_name_H-M   'P 1'
#
loop_
_entity.id
_entity.type
_entity.pdbx_description
1 polymer ?
#
loop_
_entity_poly.entity_id
_entity_poly.type
_entity_poly.pdbx_seq_one_letter_code
_entity_poly.pdbx_strand_id
1 'polypeptide(L)'
;MSETLAAEWTSWIAQNVLRGAPDDALVETLVGAGLSEERARDEVSAVRRSPITSGAAALLRRSAGVEQVARLMRERSPGVEEVDTLDEDELHRTFWLGQRPVVVRGAARHFPAMAWTFEALARRFGDVPVDVLAGRGAGWWTDREGHVARTTFGELVRTCLETVGDAVYADGRSELLATPGLEPLTTELGLLPGLVGDGFPRLWVGPAGTVTPLHHDQSSGWLVQLVGRKRMWMASPLEVALLTTTDGLFNTVDARSPPTGEVEEVRFATFELEPGDAVLIPVGWWHQVEALTPSISVSMGGFRWPSVHTWYCPGR
;
A
#
# COMPACT_ATOMS: atom_id res chain seq x y z
N MET A 1 -13.78 41.66 -31.00
CA MET A 1 -13.60 40.20 -30.91
C MET A 1 -13.61 39.84 -29.44
N SER A 2 -14.63 39.11 -28.98
CA SER A 2 -14.67 38.65 -27.59
C SER A 2 -13.50 37.71 -27.37
N GLU A 3 -12.60 38.08 -26.45
CA GLU A 3 -11.47 37.24 -26.06
C GLU A 3 -12.04 35.96 -25.44
N THR A 4 -11.70 34.78 -25.97
CA THR A 4 -12.17 33.50 -25.41
C THR A 4 -11.70 33.35 -23.97
N LEU A 5 -12.56 32.91 -23.07
CA LEU A 5 -12.17 32.62 -21.68
C LEU A 5 -11.06 31.55 -21.66
N ALA A 6 -10.04 31.75 -20.83
CA ALA A 6 -8.96 30.77 -20.70
C ALA A 6 -9.53 29.40 -20.26
N ALA A 7 -8.98 28.31 -20.80
CA ALA A 7 -9.50 26.96 -20.60
C ALA A 7 -9.56 26.55 -19.11
N GLU A 8 -8.64 27.06 -18.30
CA GLU A 8 -8.60 26.85 -16.85
C GLU A 8 -9.85 27.40 -16.15
N TRP A 9 -10.34 28.58 -16.54
CA TRP A 9 -11.56 29.16 -15.98
C TRP A 9 -12.80 28.41 -16.43
N THR A 10 -12.86 27.97 -17.68
CA THR A 10 -13.96 27.11 -18.15
C THR A 10 -14.00 25.78 -17.37
N SER A 11 -12.84 25.17 -17.13
CA SER A 11 -12.71 23.96 -16.30
C SER A 11 -13.15 24.24 -14.85
N TRP A 12 -12.71 25.35 -14.27
CA TRP A 12 -13.09 25.75 -12.92
C TRP A 12 -14.60 25.97 -12.78
N ILE A 13 -15.24 26.67 -13.73
CA ILE A 13 -16.70 26.84 -13.75
C ILE A 13 -17.38 25.48 -13.81
N ALA A 14 -16.96 24.61 -14.74
CA ALA A 14 -17.55 23.28 -14.90
C ALA A 14 -17.46 22.46 -13.62
N GLN A 15 -16.30 22.40 -12.97
CA GLN A 15 -16.12 21.68 -11.71
C GLN A 15 -17.05 22.19 -10.61
N ASN A 16 -17.18 23.51 -10.45
CA ASN A 16 -17.99 24.08 -9.39
C ASN A 16 -19.50 23.98 -9.67
N VAL A 17 -19.93 24.14 -10.94
CA VAL A 17 -21.31 23.86 -11.36
C VAL A 17 -21.67 22.41 -11.04
N LEU A 18 -20.77 21.47 -11.34
CA LEU A 18 -20.98 20.04 -11.07
C LEU A 18 -20.97 19.70 -9.58
N ARG A 19 -20.23 20.44 -8.74
CA ARG A 19 -20.29 20.38 -7.27
C ARG A 19 -21.54 21.04 -6.67
N GLY A 20 -22.37 21.68 -7.49
CA GLY A 20 -23.61 22.32 -7.05
C GLY A 20 -23.44 23.73 -6.49
N ALA A 21 -22.33 24.42 -6.81
CA ALA A 21 -22.14 25.81 -6.41
C ALA A 21 -23.23 26.73 -7.00
N PRO A 22 -23.70 27.74 -6.25
CA PRO A 22 -24.68 28.70 -6.73
C PRO A 22 -24.05 29.64 -7.76
N ASP A 23 -24.80 29.98 -8.82
CA ASP A 23 -24.30 30.76 -9.95
C ASP A 23 -23.75 32.12 -9.52
N ASP A 24 -24.41 32.82 -8.58
CA ASP A 24 -23.98 34.14 -8.13
C ASP A 24 -22.59 34.12 -7.45
N ALA A 25 -22.23 33.05 -6.73
CA ALA A 25 -20.90 32.91 -6.12
C ALA A 25 -19.80 32.69 -7.17
N LEU A 26 -20.12 31.97 -8.25
CA LEU A 26 -19.20 31.77 -9.37
C LEU A 26 -19.00 33.06 -10.14
N VAL A 27 -20.09 33.80 -10.38
CA VAL A 27 -20.07 35.12 -11.03
C VAL A 27 -19.24 36.10 -10.21
N GLU A 28 -19.43 36.17 -8.89
CA GLU A 28 -18.64 37.03 -8.00
C GLU A 28 -17.14 36.72 -8.10
N THR A 29 -16.77 35.43 -8.10
CA THR A 29 -15.37 35.02 -8.23
C THR A 29 -14.77 35.43 -9.58
N LEU A 30 -15.51 35.24 -10.67
CA LEU A 30 -15.08 35.61 -12.03
C LEU A 30 -14.96 37.13 -12.20
N VAL A 31 -15.88 37.90 -11.61
CA VAL A 31 -15.81 39.37 -11.58
C VAL A 31 -14.58 39.84 -10.79
N GLY A 32 -14.32 39.21 -9.63
CA GLY A 32 -13.09 39.44 -8.85
C GLY A 32 -11.82 39.13 -9.63
N ALA A 33 -11.88 38.19 -10.58
CA ALA A 33 -10.80 37.85 -11.51
C ALA A 33 -10.71 38.77 -12.75
N GLY A 34 -11.57 39.78 -12.86
CA GLY A 34 -11.50 40.81 -13.90
C GLY A 34 -12.48 40.65 -15.07
N LEU A 35 -13.41 39.69 -15.03
CA LEU A 35 -14.50 39.62 -16.01
C LEU A 35 -15.57 40.69 -15.72
N SER A 36 -16.26 41.17 -16.76
CA SER A 36 -17.50 41.91 -16.53
C SER A 36 -18.59 40.98 -15.99
N GLU A 37 -19.51 41.51 -15.18
CA GLU A 37 -20.59 40.70 -14.60
C GLU A 37 -21.46 40.03 -15.67
N GLU A 38 -21.79 40.75 -16.75
CA GLU A 38 -22.54 40.22 -17.89
C GLU A 38 -21.83 39.00 -18.50
N ARG A 39 -20.54 39.14 -18.81
CA ARG A 39 -19.75 38.05 -19.36
C ARG A 39 -19.64 36.88 -18.39
N ALA A 40 -19.41 37.13 -17.11
CA ALA A 40 -19.33 36.08 -16.10
C ALA A 40 -20.64 35.28 -16.01
N ARG A 41 -21.81 35.95 -16.04
CA ARG A 41 -23.12 35.29 -16.07
C ARG A 41 -23.31 34.46 -17.33
N ASP A 42 -22.92 34.98 -18.49
CA ASP A 42 -23.01 34.26 -19.75
C ASP A 42 -22.17 32.98 -19.76
N GLU A 43 -20.91 33.06 -19.30
CA GLU A 43 -20.00 31.91 -19.23
C GLU A 43 -20.52 30.83 -18.26
N VAL A 44 -20.97 31.21 -17.06
CA VAL A 44 -21.57 30.27 -16.09
C VAL A 44 -22.83 29.63 -16.68
N SER A 45 -23.71 30.42 -17.31
CA SER A 45 -24.95 29.92 -17.91
C SER A 45 -24.70 29.00 -19.10
N ALA A 46 -23.68 29.29 -19.92
CA ALA A 46 -23.27 28.46 -21.04
C ALA A 46 -22.75 27.09 -20.57
N VAL A 47 -21.87 27.08 -19.55
CA VAL A 47 -21.37 25.83 -18.96
C VAL A 47 -22.50 25.03 -18.33
N ARG A 48 -23.39 25.65 -17.55
CA ARG A 48 -24.50 24.95 -16.88
C ARG A 48 -25.49 24.30 -17.85
N ARG A 49 -25.79 24.96 -18.97
CA ARG A 49 -26.72 24.44 -20.00
C ARG A 49 -26.06 23.49 -21.00
N SER A 50 -24.75 23.31 -20.93
CA SER A 50 -24.04 22.44 -21.86
C SER A 50 -24.48 20.97 -21.71
N PRO A 51 -24.76 20.26 -22.83
CA PRO A 51 -24.98 18.82 -22.82
C PRO A 51 -23.78 18.03 -22.25
N ILE A 52 -22.56 18.57 -22.40
CA ILE A 52 -21.34 17.97 -21.84
C ILE A 52 -21.41 17.98 -20.31
N THR A 53 -21.78 19.12 -19.71
CA THR A 53 -21.96 19.26 -18.26
C THR A 53 -23.08 18.35 -17.76
N SER A 54 -24.18 18.24 -18.51
CA SER A 54 -25.28 17.34 -18.17
C SER A 54 -24.86 15.86 -18.17
N GLY A 55 -24.07 15.44 -19.17
CA GLY A 55 -23.48 14.10 -19.24
C GLY A 55 -22.48 13.85 -18.11
N ALA A 56 -21.59 14.81 -17.83
CA ALA A 56 -20.62 14.76 -16.74
C ALA A 56 -21.32 14.65 -15.37
N ALA A 57 -22.43 15.37 -15.17
CA ALA A 57 -23.21 15.29 -13.93
C ALA A 57 -23.79 13.89 -13.68
N ALA A 58 -24.17 13.15 -14.73
CA ALA A 58 -24.65 11.78 -14.60
C ALA A 58 -23.52 10.82 -14.13
N LEU A 59 -22.31 10.98 -14.68
CA LEU A 59 -21.14 10.21 -14.27
C LEU A 59 -20.71 10.55 -12.83
N LEU A 60 -20.72 11.83 -12.46
CA LEU A 60 -20.39 12.27 -11.10
C LEU A 60 -21.40 11.77 -10.06
N ARG A 61 -22.70 11.79 -10.36
CA ARG A 61 -23.71 11.18 -9.46
C ARG A 61 -23.46 9.70 -9.23
N ARG A 62 -23.04 8.96 -10.28
CA ARG A 62 -22.64 7.56 -10.14
C ARG A 62 -21.39 7.41 -9.26
N SER A 63 -20.35 8.23 -9.48
CA SER A 63 -19.13 8.23 -8.64
C SER A 63 -19.46 8.50 -7.18
N ALA A 64 -20.20 9.57 -6.89
CA ALA A 64 -20.63 9.92 -5.54
C ALA A 64 -21.46 8.80 -4.88
N GLY A 65 -22.32 8.11 -5.65
CA GLY A 65 -23.04 6.94 -5.17
C GLY A 65 -22.11 5.77 -4.80
N VAL A 66 -21.08 5.51 -5.61
CA VAL A 66 -20.08 4.48 -5.32
C VAL A 66 -19.27 4.83 -4.06
N GLU A 67 -18.87 6.09 -3.91
CA GLU A 67 -18.14 6.58 -2.73
C GLU A 67 -19.00 6.47 -1.46
N GLN A 68 -20.30 6.77 -1.52
CA GLN A 68 -21.22 6.56 -0.39
C GLN A 68 -21.36 5.08 -0.02
N VAL A 69 -21.45 4.18 -1.00
CA VAL A 69 -21.47 2.73 -0.75
C VAL A 69 -20.15 2.28 -0.12
N ALA A 70 -19.00 2.74 -0.64
CA ALA A 70 -17.69 2.43 -0.09
C ALA A 70 -17.57 2.90 1.36
N ARG A 71 -18.01 4.13 1.65
CA ARG A 71 -18.04 4.69 3.01
C ARG A 71 -18.94 3.88 3.96
N LEU A 72 -20.14 3.50 3.53
CA LEU A 72 -21.04 2.65 4.32
C LEU A 72 -20.40 1.29 4.64
N MET A 73 -19.78 0.66 3.65
CA MET A 73 -19.10 -0.63 3.82
C MET A 73 -17.89 -0.50 4.74
N ARG A 74 -17.11 0.57 4.62
CA ARG A 74 -16.01 0.91 5.54
C ARG A 74 -16.49 1.09 6.97
N GLU A 75 -17.58 1.84 7.20
CA GLU A 75 -18.14 2.08 8.54
C GLU A 75 -18.67 0.81 9.21
N ARG A 76 -19.04 -0.19 8.42
CA ARG A 76 -19.46 -1.51 8.91
C ARG A 76 -18.32 -2.52 8.99
N SER A 77 -17.15 -2.20 8.43
CA SER A 77 -16.01 -3.10 8.44
C SER A 77 -15.41 -3.13 9.85
N PRO A 78 -15.19 -4.33 10.42
CA PRO A 78 -14.57 -4.49 11.75
C PRO A 78 -13.07 -4.15 11.78
N GLY A 79 -12.46 -3.76 10.65
CA GLY A 79 -11.04 -3.43 10.57
C GLY A 79 -10.13 -4.65 10.53
N VAL A 80 -8.90 -4.49 11.05
CA VAL A 80 -7.92 -5.57 11.21
C VAL A 80 -8.16 -6.26 12.54
N GLU A 81 -8.51 -7.55 12.51
CA GLU A 81 -8.66 -8.36 13.72
C GLU A 81 -7.32 -8.98 14.15
N GLU A 82 -7.17 -9.22 15.45
CA GLU A 82 -6.06 -9.97 16.01
C GLU A 82 -6.58 -11.22 16.72
N VAL A 83 -6.00 -12.37 16.41
CA VAL A 83 -6.37 -13.67 16.97
C VAL A 83 -5.12 -14.45 17.38
N ASP A 84 -5.25 -15.34 18.36
CA ASP A 84 -4.14 -16.21 18.78
C ASP A 84 -4.03 -17.50 17.94
N THR A 85 -5.14 -17.91 17.34
CA THR A 85 -5.23 -19.13 16.53
C THR A 85 -6.16 -18.89 15.35
N LEU A 86 -5.84 -19.47 14.20
CA LEU A 86 -6.68 -19.43 13.02
C LEU A 86 -6.63 -20.79 12.33
N ASP A 87 -7.78 -21.43 12.19
CA ASP A 87 -7.89 -22.64 11.37
C ASP A 87 -8.18 -22.30 9.90
N GLU A 88 -8.06 -23.29 9.02
CA GLU A 88 -8.22 -23.08 7.59
C GLU A 88 -9.66 -22.77 7.17
N ASP A 89 -10.65 -23.32 7.87
CA ASP A 89 -12.06 -23.09 7.55
C ASP A 89 -12.47 -21.65 7.90
N GLU A 90 -12.03 -21.15 9.06
CA GLU A 90 -12.20 -19.77 9.47
C GLU A 90 -11.44 -18.81 8.56
N LEU A 91 -10.17 -19.12 8.24
CA LEU A 91 -9.39 -18.37 7.25
C LEU A 91 -10.19 -18.21 5.96
N HIS A 92 -10.71 -19.30 5.41
CA HIS A 92 -11.42 -19.27 4.14
C HIS A 92 -12.74 -18.50 4.22
N ARG A 93 -13.60 -18.84 5.19
CA ARG A 93 -14.97 -18.32 5.23
C ARG A 93 -15.03 -16.86 5.66
N THR A 94 -14.19 -16.46 6.61
CA THR A 94 -14.27 -15.14 7.25
C THR A 94 -13.32 -14.15 6.59
N PHE A 95 -12.06 -14.53 6.43
CA PHE A 95 -11.00 -13.61 6.02
C PHE A 95 -10.75 -13.61 4.52
N TRP A 96 -10.71 -14.80 3.90
CA TRP A 96 -10.50 -14.94 2.45
C TRP A 96 -11.72 -14.47 1.64
N LEU A 97 -12.89 -15.09 1.84
CA LEU A 97 -14.11 -14.69 1.12
C LEU A 97 -14.59 -13.29 1.52
N GLY A 98 -14.36 -12.88 2.76
CA GLY A 98 -14.68 -11.55 3.24
C GLY A 98 -13.70 -10.46 2.76
N GLN A 99 -12.55 -10.83 2.21
CA GLN A 99 -11.44 -9.91 1.87
C GLN A 99 -11.03 -9.05 3.07
N ARG A 100 -10.83 -9.69 4.22
CA ARG A 100 -10.53 -9.06 5.50
C ARG A 100 -9.14 -9.47 6.00
N PRO A 101 -8.31 -8.52 6.44
CA PRO A 101 -7.02 -8.82 7.03
C PRO A 101 -7.20 -9.39 8.44
N VAL A 102 -6.21 -10.17 8.86
CA VAL A 102 -6.14 -10.71 10.22
C VAL A 102 -4.69 -10.86 10.63
N VAL A 103 -4.38 -10.45 11.86
CA VAL A 103 -3.12 -10.74 12.54
C VAL A 103 -3.31 -12.00 13.37
N VAL A 104 -2.47 -12.99 13.14
CA VAL A 104 -2.43 -14.23 13.91
C VAL A 104 -1.17 -14.21 14.78
N ARG A 105 -1.37 -14.03 16.08
CA ARG A 105 -0.30 -13.93 17.06
C ARG A 105 0.40 -15.27 17.22
N GLY A 106 1.73 -15.29 17.09
CA GLY A 106 2.52 -16.51 17.18
C GLY A 106 2.25 -17.58 16.12
N ALA A 107 1.64 -17.22 14.98
CA ALA A 107 1.31 -18.12 13.89
C ALA A 107 2.49 -18.99 13.39
N ALA A 108 3.71 -18.47 13.47
CA ALA A 108 4.92 -19.12 12.98
C ALA A 108 5.81 -19.68 14.10
N ARG A 109 5.31 -19.82 15.35
CA ARG A 109 6.09 -20.36 16.48
C ARG A 109 6.67 -21.75 16.21
N HIS A 110 6.05 -22.53 15.32
CA HIS A 110 6.52 -23.86 14.92
C HIS A 110 7.61 -23.83 13.84
N PHE A 111 7.92 -22.68 13.24
CA PHE A 111 8.94 -22.58 12.20
C PHE A 111 10.33 -22.78 12.83
N PRO A 112 11.20 -23.64 12.28
CA PRO A 112 12.61 -23.69 12.71
C PRO A 112 13.31 -22.32 12.63
N ALA A 113 12.90 -21.47 11.69
CA ALA A 113 13.38 -20.10 11.54
C ALA A 113 13.16 -19.20 12.76
N MET A 114 12.32 -19.58 13.73
CA MET A 114 12.21 -18.86 15.00
C MET A 114 13.48 -18.89 15.85
N ALA A 115 14.43 -19.78 15.53
CA ALA A 115 15.76 -19.80 16.13
C ALA A 115 16.76 -18.84 15.44
N TRP A 116 16.35 -18.12 14.39
CA TRP A 116 17.25 -17.24 13.65
C TRP A 116 17.71 -16.06 14.48
N THR A 117 18.98 -15.73 14.30
CA THR A 117 19.59 -14.47 14.73
C THR A 117 20.46 -13.97 13.59
N PHE A 118 20.65 -12.66 13.51
CA PHE A 118 21.54 -12.06 12.51
C PHE A 118 22.94 -12.68 12.56
N GLU A 119 23.48 -12.89 13.76
CA GLU A 119 24.80 -13.46 14.01
C GLU A 119 24.89 -14.94 13.61
N ALA A 120 23.85 -15.74 13.87
CA ALA A 120 23.83 -17.14 13.43
C ALA A 120 23.75 -17.25 11.90
N LEU A 121 22.95 -16.41 11.25
CA LEU A 121 22.83 -16.40 9.80
C LEU A 121 24.10 -15.89 9.13
N ALA A 122 24.73 -14.83 9.63
CA ALA A 122 26.02 -14.35 9.14
C ALA A 122 27.13 -15.40 9.26
N ARG A 123 27.17 -16.18 10.34
CA ARG A 123 28.14 -17.30 10.47
C ARG A 123 27.92 -18.41 9.43
N ARG A 124 26.67 -18.66 9.05
CA ARG A 124 26.31 -19.73 8.10
C ARG A 124 26.49 -19.32 6.65
N PHE A 125 26.18 -18.06 6.33
CA PHE A 125 26.00 -17.59 4.97
C PHE A 125 26.78 -16.32 4.63
N GLY A 126 27.65 -15.86 5.53
CA GLY A 126 28.28 -14.53 5.45
C GLY A 126 28.98 -14.22 4.13
N ASP A 127 29.60 -15.21 3.50
CA ASP A 127 30.32 -15.06 2.24
C ASP A 127 29.44 -15.16 0.99
N VAL A 128 28.15 -15.50 1.14
CA VAL A 128 27.23 -15.66 0.01
C VAL A 128 26.97 -14.29 -0.61
N PRO A 129 27.22 -14.09 -1.93
CA PRO A 129 26.93 -12.84 -2.59
C PRO A 129 25.43 -12.66 -2.76
N VAL A 130 24.91 -11.48 -2.44
CA VAL A 130 23.48 -11.14 -2.50
C VAL A 130 23.28 -9.77 -3.13
N ASP A 131 22.10 -9.58 -3.72
CA ASP A 131 21.68 -8.28 -4.25
C ASP A 131 20.76 -7.58 -3.25
N VAL A 132 21.01 -6.29 -3.04
CA VAL A 132 20.25 -5.43 -2.13
C VAL A 132 19.85 -4.16 -2.86
N LEU A 133 18.81 -3.50 -2.35
CA LEU A 133 18.46 -2.15 -2.75
C LEU A 133 19.26 -1.15 -1.90
N ALA A 134 20.07 -0.31 -2.52
CA ALA A 134 20.96 0.66 -1.88
C ALA A 134 20.70 2.10 -2.36
N GLY A 135 21.04 3.08 -1.53
CA GLY A 135 20.92 4.51 -1.85
C GLY A 135 19.47 4.98 -1.93
N ARG A 136 18.57 4.35 -1.18
CA ARG A 136 17.13 4.66 -1.20
C ARG A 136 16.85 5.99 -0.48
N GLY A 137 16.01 6.81 -1.11
CA GLY A 137 15.49 8.08 -0.59
C GLY A 137 14.00 8.25 -0.93
N ALA A 138 13.40 9.42 -0.72
CA ALA A 138 12.00 9.65 -1.08
C ALA A 138 11.77 9.39 -2.59
N GLY A 139 10.75 8.59 -2.92
CA GLY A 139 10.43 8.24 -4.31
C GLY A 139 11.24 7.10 -4.92
N TRP A 140 12.12 6.41 -4.18
CA TRP A 140 12.94 5.30 -4.71
C TRP A 140 12.11 4.19 -5.38
N TRP A 141 10.83 4.04 -5.01
CA TRP A 141 9.94 3.02 -5.56
C TRP A 141 9.53 3.28 -7.02
N THR A 142 9.71 4.51 -7.54
CA THR A 142 9.43 4.86 -8.93
C THR A 142 10.63 4.68 -9.86
N ASP A 143 11.88 4.67 -9.36
CA ASP A 143 13.10 4.47 -10.15
C ASP A 143 13.85 3.20 -9.72
N ARG A 144 13.47 2.07 -10.33
CA ARG A 144 13.82 0.72 -9.84
C ARG A 144 15.24 0.27 -10.18
N GLU A 145 15.76 0.65 -11.33
CA GLU A 145 17.03 0.10 -11.86
C GLU A 145 18.25 0.82 -11.27
N GLY A 146 18.08 2.06 -10.79
CA GLY A 146 19.16 2.87 -10.22
C GLY A 146 19.65 2.45 -8.83
N HIS A 147 18.99 1.48 -8.17
CA HIS A 147 19.21 1.20 -6.74
C HIS A 147 19.71 -0.22 -6.43
N VAL A 148 19.94 -1.11 -7.41
CA VAL A 148 20.47 -2.45 -7.12
C VAL A 148 21.98 -2.40 -6.88
N ALA A 149 22.43 -2.94 -5.74
CA ALA A 149 23.84 -3.08 -5.40
C ALA A 149 24.14 -4.52 -4.96
N ARG A 150 25.29 -5.03 -5.38
CA ARG A 150 25.77 -6.36 -4.98
C ARG A 150 26.66 -6.26 -3.75
N THR A 151 26.44 -7.14 -2.79
CA THR A 151 27.19 -7.23 -1.54
C THR A 151 27.31 -8.70 -1.09
N THR A 152 27.80 -8.96 0.12
CA THR A 152 27.70 -10.28 0.75
C THR A 152 26.61 -10.28 1.82
N PHE A 153 26.07 -11.46 2.12
CA PHE A 153 25.06 -11.57 3.17
C PHE A 153 25.60 -11.12 4.53
N GLY A 154 26.87 -11.40 4.84
CA GLY A 154 27.52 -10.94 6.07
C GLY A 154 27.59 -9.41 6.16
N GLU A 155 27.87 -8.74 5.05
CA GLU A 155 27.91 -7.27 4.97
C GLU A 155 26.51 -6.64 5.06
N LEU A 156 25.48 -7.28 4.48
CA LEU A 156 24.09 -6.91 4.71
C LEU A 156 23.72 -7.02 6.19
N VAL A 157 24.08 -8.13 6.85
CA VAL A 157 23.86 -8.32 8.29
C VAL A 157 24.57 -7.24 9.10
N ARG A 158 25.85 -6.98 8.82
CA ARG A 158 26.62 -5.92 9.49
C ARG A 158 25.90 -4.57 9.36
N THR A 159 25.47 -4.23 8.15
CA THR A 159 24.71 -3.00 7.88
C THR A 159 23.41 -2.95 8.70
N CYS A 160 22.67 -4.05 8.76
CA CYS A 160 21.43 -4.13 9.54
C CYS A 160 21.66 -3.87 11.03
N LEU A 161 22.78 -4.34 11.58
CA LEU A 161 23.10 -4.22 13.01
C LEU A 161 23.74 -2.87 13.39
N GLU A 162 24.46 -2.24 12.47
CA GLU A 162 25.27 -1.04 12.75
C GLU A 162 24.60 0.27 12.30
N THR A 163 23.52 0.19 11.52
CA THR A 163 22.87 1.38 10.94
C THR A 163 21.39 1.48 11.26
N VAL A 164 20.85 2.69 11.14
CA VAL A 164 19.42 2.99 11.22
C VAL A 164 19.05 3.83 10.00
N GLY A 165 17.93 3.50 9.36
CA GLY A 165 17.38 4.21 8.22
C GLY A 165 16.94 3.27 7.11
N ASP A 166 16.70 3.84 5.93
CA ASP A 166 16.16 3.13 4.77
C ASP A 166 17.18 2.92 3.65
N ALA A 167 18.45 3.26 3.88
CA ALA A 167 19.47 3.34 2.84
C ALA A 167 19.81 1.99 2.18
N VAL A 168 19.63 0.87 2.89
CA VAL A 168 19.88 -0.50 2.39
C VAL A 168 18.72 -1.40 2.79
N TYR A 169 18.19 -2.18 1.85
CA TYR A 169 17.14 -3.17 2.10
C TYR A 169 17.19 -4.31 1.11
N ALA A 170 17.18 -5.54 1.59
CA ALA A 170 16.88 -6.69 0.74
C ALA A 170 15.38 -6.95 0.81
N ASP A 171 14.70 -6.85 -0.32
CA ASP A 171 13.25 -6.92 -0.40
C ASP A 171 12.82 -8.15 -1.21
N GLY A 172 11.52 -8.33 -1.45
CA GLY A 172 11.04 -9.50 -2.21
C GLY A 172 11.64 -9.66 -3.61
N ARG A 173 12.25 -8.61 -4.20
CA ARG A 173 12.91 -8.62 -5.51
C ARG A 173 14.41 -8.93 -5.42
N SER A 174 15.01 -8.87 -4.23
CA SER A 174 16.36 -9.37 -4.00
C SER A 174 16.45 -10.89 -4.18
N GLU A 175 15.31 -11.60 -4.19
CA GLU A 175 15.21 -13.03 -4.41
C GLU A 175 16.22 -13.84 -3.56
N LEU A 176 16.43 -13.41 -2.31
CA LEU A 176 17.45 -14.00 -1.43
C LEU A 176 17.32 -15.53 -1.31
N LEU A 177 16.09 -16.04 -1.26
CA LEU A 177 15.85 -17.49 -1.15
C LEU A 177 16.14 -18.27 -2.44
N ALA A 178 16.21 -17.59 -3.58
CA ALA A 178 16.65 -18.17 -4.85
C ALA A 178 18.15 -17.98 -5.11
N THR A 179 18.84 -17.23 -4.23
CA THR A 179 20.28 -16.99 -4.36
C THR A 179 21.07 -18.27 -4.06
N PRO A 180 21.99 -18.70 -4.95
CA PRO A 180 22.82 -19.87 -4.70
C PRO A 180 23.61 -19.77 -3.39
N GLY A 181 23.46 -20.76 -2.52
CA GLY A 181 24.04 -20.80 -1.18
C GLY A 181 23.08 -20.44 -0.04
N LEU A 182 21.92 -19.85 -0.33
CA LEU A 182 20.87 -19.52 0.67
C LEU A 182 19.68 -20.49 0.64
N GLU A 183 19.66 -21.46 -0.27
CA GLU A 183 18.57 -22.44 -0.41
C GLU A 183 18.20 -23.14 0.91
N PRO A 184 19.17 -23.50 1.81
CA PRO A 184 18.83 -24.15 3.07
C PRO A 184 17.84 -23.36 3.94
N LEU A 185 17.78 -22.03 3.82
CA LEU A 185 16.85 -21.19 4.57
C LEU A 185 15.38 -21.55 4.30
N THR A 186 15.06 -21.98 3.08
CA THR A 186 13.68 -22.37 2.70
C THR A 186 13.17 -23.56 3.51
N THR A 187 14.06 -24.48 3.88
CA THR A 187 13.71 -25.68 4.66
C THR A 187 13.43 -25.39 6.13
N GLU A 188 13.78 -24.18 6.59
CA GLU A 188 13.58 -23.73 7.96
C GLU A 188 12.27 -22.93 8.13
N LEU A 189 11.52 -22.77 7.04
CA LEU A 189 10.19 -22.17 7.02
C LEU A 189 9.12 -23.26 7.11
N GLY A 190 8.02 -22.95 7.78
CA GLY A 190 6.82 -23.79 7.77
C GLY A 190 5.76 -23.23 6.82
N LEU A 191 4.58 -23.85 6.82
CA LEU A 191 3.39 -23.33 6.16
C LEU A 191 2.42 -22.73 7.18
N LEU A 192 1.69 -21.73 6.73
CA LEU A 192 0.52 -21.16 7.40
C LEU A 192 -0.77 -21.68 6.76
N PRO A 193 -1.93 -21.57 7.44
CA PRO A 193 -3.21 -22.00 6.88
C PRO A 193 -3.47 -21.44 5.48
N GLY A 194 -4.04 -22.28 4.62
CA GLY A 194 -4.37 -21.97 3.23
C GLY A 194 -3.20 -22.04 2.23
N LEU A 195 -1.95 -22.09 2.70
CA LEU A 195 -0.77 -22.25 1.83
C LEU A 195 -0.59 -23.70 1.37
N VAL A 196 -0.12 -23.87 0.14
CA VAL A 196 0.24 -25.14 -0.49
C VAL A 196 1.64 -25.05 -1.11
N GLY A 197 2.23 -26.21 -1.42
CA GLY A 197 3.61 -26.27 -1.91
C GLY A 197 4.58 -25.79 -0.83
N ASP A 198 5.48 -24.89 -1.18
CA ASP A 198 6.38 -24.19 -0.25
C ASP A 198 5.84 -22.81 0.19
N GLY A 199 4.68 -22.40 -0.31
CA GLY A 199 4.10 -21.09 -0.07
C GLY A 199 4.77 -19.93 -0.84
N PHE A 200 5.68 -20.20 -1.78
CA PHE A 200 6.46 -19.23 -2.55
C PHE A 200 7.05 -18.09 -1.70
N PRO A 201 7.92 -18.43 -0.73
CA PRO A 201 8.42 -17.47 0.25
C PRO A 201 9.37 -16.45 -0.40
N ARG A 202 9.34 -15.21 0.11
CA ARG A 202 10.31 -14.15 -0.20
C ARG A 202 10.76 -13.47 1.09
N LEU A 203 12.08 -13.32 1.26
CA LEU A 203 12.67 -12.69 2.45
C LEU A 203 12.76 -11.18 2.31
N TRP A 204 12.61 -10.51 3.45
CA TRP A 204 12.76 -9.07 3.62
C TRP A 204 13.74 -8.84 4.78
N VAL A 205 14.89 -8.22 4.51
CA VAL A 205 15.98 -8.04 5.47
C VAL A 205 16.46 -6.59 5.43
N GLY A 206 16.42 -5.91 6.57
CA GLY A 206 16.86 -4.51 6.65
C GLY A 206 17.15 -4.03 8.06
N PRO A 207 17.84 -2.88 8.20
CA PRO A 207 18.06 -2.20 9.47
C PRO A 207 16.76 -1.66 10.08
N ALA A 208 16.84 -1.22 11.34
CA ALA A 208 15.78 -0.41 11.93
C ALA A 208 15.56 0.87 11.10
N GLY A 209 14.32 1.33 10.98
CA GLY A 209 13.95 2.51 10.20
C GLY A 209 13.75 2.26 8.71
N THR A 210 13.91 1.02 8.23
CA THR A 210 13.54 0.66 6.85
C THR A 210 12.04 0.77 6.65
N VAL A 211 11.62 1.37 5.54
CA VAL A 211 10.21 1.58 5.20
C VAL A 211 9.88 0.93 3.86
N THR A 212 8.82 0.13 3.83
CA THR A 212 8.10 -0.16 2.58
C THR A 212 6.94 0.84 2.48
N PRO A 213 6.95 1.76 1.50
CA PRO A 213 5.93 2.81 1.38
C PRO A 213 4.51 2.26 1.25
N LEU A 214 3.51 3.12 1.42
CA LEU A 214 2.11 2.74 1.23
C LEU A 214 1.89 2.20 -0.19
N HIS A 215 1.39 0.97 -0.29
CA HIS A 215 1.12 0.30 -1.56
C HIS A 215 0.03 -0.75 -1.37
N HIS A 216 -0.46 -1.30 -2.49
CA HIS A 216 -1.27 -2.51 -2.50
C HIS A 216 -0.66 -3.53 -3.45
N ASP A 217 -0.95 -4.80 -3.19
CA ASP A 217 -0.54 -5.88 -4.07
C ASP A 217 -1.70 -6.37 -4.93
N GLN A 218 -1.34 -6.94 -6.08
CA GLN A 218 -2.27 -7.64 -6.97
C GLN A 218 -2.52 -9.08 -6.53
N SER A 219 -2.02 -9.47 -5.36
CA SER A 219 -2.25 -10.78 -4.77
C SER A 219 -2.42 -10.73 -3.27
N SER A 220 -3.15 -11.70 -2.71
CA SER A 220 -3.19 -11.90 -1.26
C SER A 220 -1.89 -12.56 -0.77
N GLY A 221 -1.43 -12.21 0.42
CA GLY A 221 -0.18 -12.70 1.00
C GLY A 221 -0.22 -12.81 2.52
N TRP A 222 0.51 -13.78 3.06
CA TRP A 222 0.94 -13.74 4.46
C TRP A 222 2.23 -12.93 4.55
N LEU A 223 2.34 -12.02 5.53
CA LEU A 223 3.62 -11.49 5.99
C LEU A 223 3.89 -12.00 7.39
N VAL A 224 5.02 -12.70 7.57
CA VAL A 224 5.43 -13.33 8.82
C VAL A 224 6.68 -12.64 9.35
N GLN A 225 6.65 -12.25 10.62
CA GLN A 225 7.79 -11.62 11.27
C GLN A 225 8.67 -12.70 11.93
N LEU A 226 9.94 -12.79 11.55
CA LEU A 226 10.86 -13.85 12.02
C LEU A 226 11.87 -13.32 13.05
N VAL A 227 12.50 -12.17 12.77
CA VAL A 227 13.48 -11.53 13.66
C VAL A 227 13.17 -10.05 13.75
N GLY A 228 13.23 -9.48 14.96
CA GLY A 228 12.94 -8.06 15.18
C GLY A 228 11.45 -7.73 15.13
N ARG A 229 11.12 -6.44 15.07
CA ARG A 229 9.74 -5.94 15.09
C ARG A 229 9.45 -5.02 13.93
N LYS A 230 8.21 -5.06 13.45
CA LYS A 230 7.67 -4.15 12.42
C LYS A 230 6.41 -3.48 12.90
N ARG A 231 6.22 -2.21 12.54
CA ARG A 231 4.94 -1.51 12.62
C ARG A 231 4.30 -1.50 11.25
N MET A 232 2.99 -1.71 11.21
CA MET A 232 2.20 -1.68 9.99
C MET A 232 1.03 -0.72 10.12
N TRP A 233 0.75 -0.04 9.02
CA TRP A 233 -0.49 0.71 8.80
C TRP A 233 -1.23 0.03 7.66
N MET A 234 -2.51 -0.29 7.85
CA MET A 234 -3.35 -0.91 6.83
C MET A 234 -4.62 -0.13 6.62
N ALA A 235 -5.01 0.03 5.36
CA ALA A 235 -6.22 0.70 4.93
C ALA A 235 -7.01 -0.17 3.95
N SER A 236 -8.33 -0.13 4.06
CA SER A 236 -9.22 -0.90 3.18
C SER A 236 -9.07 -0.43 1.72
N PRO A 237 -9.23 -1.32 0.72
CA PRO A 237 -9.38 -0.89 -0.68
C PRO A 237 -10.57 0.07 -0.90
N LEU A 238 -11.47 0.18 0.07
CA LEU A 238 -12.60 1.11 0.07
C LEU A 238 -12.24 2.53 0.56
N GLU A 239 -10.98 2.77 0.95
CA GLU A 239 -10.45 4.12 1.19
C GLU A 239 -10.24 4.85 -0.14
N VAL A 240 -11.35 5.24 -0.77
CA VAL A 240 -11.39 5.87 -2.11
C VAL A 240 -10.58 7.16 -2.21
N ALA A 241 -10.34 7.82 -1.08
CA ALA A 241 -9.44 8.96 -0.97
C ALA A 241 -8.02 8.67 -1.50
N LEU A 242 -7.51 7.45 -1.26
CA LEU A 242 -6.18 7.01 -1.69
C LEU A 242 -6.09 6.86 -3.22
N LEU A 243 -7.20 6.71 -3.93
CA LEU A 243 -7.20 6.51 -5.38
C LEU A 243 -6.68 7.74 -6.14
N THR A 244 -6.86 8.93 -5.57
CA THR A 244 -6.42 10.19 -6.21
C THR A 244 -4.91 10.41 -6.13
N THR A 245 -4.24 9.72 -5.21
CA THR A 245 -2.80 9.82 -4.94
C THR A 245 -2.05 8.51 -5.27
N THR A 246 -2.71 7.60 -6.00
CA THR A 246 -2.13 6.32 -6.42
C THR A 246 -1.22 6.51 -7.63
N ASP A 247 -0.04 5.90 -7.58
CA ASP A 247 0.90 5.78 -8.69
C ASP A 247 1.25 4.31 -8.90
N GLY A 248 0.61 3.68 -9.89
CA GLY A 248 0.72 2.25 -10.14
C GLY A 248 0.19 1.42 -8.96
N LEU A 249 1.09 0.74 -8.25
CA LEU A 249 0.77 -0.03 -7.04
C LEU A 249 1.02 0.75 -5.74
N PHE A 250 1.77 1.86 -5.83
CA PHE A 250 2.18 2.68 -4.70
C PHE A 250 1.25 3.86 -4.51
N ASN A 251 1.38 4.51 -3.35
CA ASN A 251 0.68 5.74 -3.03
C ASN A 251 1.68 6.80 -2.55
N THR A 252 1.39 8.07 -2.82
CA THR A 252 2.22 9.19 -2.33
C THR A 252 1.93 9.57 -0.88
N VAL A 253 0.86 9.06 -0.30
CA VAL A 253 0.52 9.24 1.13
C VAL A 253 1.50 8.45 2.01
N ASP A 254 2.04 9.12 3.03
CA ASP A 254 2.77 8.49 4.13
C ASP A 254 1.83 8.28 5.31
N ALA A 255 1.56 7.02 5.67
CA ALA A 255 0.64 6.67 6.74
C ALA A 255 1.12 7.11 8.15
N ARG A 256 2.41 7.46 8.31
CA ARG A 256 2.96 8.04 9.55
C ARG A 256 2.51 9.48 9.77
N SER A 257 2.17 10.16 8.67
CA SER A 257 1.77 11.56 8.62
C SER A 257 0.62 11.71 7.61
N PRO A 258 -0.56 11.12 7.90
CA PRO A 258 -1.68 11.13 6.97
C PRO A 258 -2.09 12.58 6.66
N PRO A 259 -2.46 12.88 5.40
CA PRO A 259 -2.79 14.25 5.01
C PRO A 259 -3.97 14.79 5.80
N THR A 260 -3.81 16.00 6.36
CA THR A 260 -4.88 16.76 7.01
C THR A 260 -5.42 17.79 6.01
N GLY A 261 -6.71 17.74 5.64
CA GLY A 261 -7.29 18.75 4.73
C GLY A 261 -8.43 18.23 3.84
N GLU A 262 -8.47 18.69 2.57
CA GLU A 262 -9.55 18.46 1.58
C GLU A 262 -9.75 16.99 1.13
N VAL A 263 -8.89 16.07 1.57
CA VAL A 263 -9.04 14.64 1.35
C VAL A 263 -9.82 14.05 2.53
N GLU A 264 -10.88 13.28 2.27
CA GLU A 264 -11.59 12.56 3.35
C GLU A 264 -10.57 11.77 4.20
N GLU A 265 -10.71 11.86 5.52
CA GLU A 265 -9.83 11.19 6.49
C GLU A 265 -9.73 9.68 6.17
N VAL A 266 -8.51 9.24 5.83
CA VAL A 266 -8.20 7.82 5.57
C VAL A 266 -8.08 7.09 6.91
N ARG A 267 -8.80 5.98 7.09
CA ARG A 267 -8.72 5.19 8.32
C ARG A 267 -7.66 4.11 8.18
N PHE A 268 -6.54 4.31 8.88
CA PHE A 268 -5.51 3.29 9.03
C PHE A 268 -5.72 2.50 10.33
N ALA A 269 -5.78 1.17 10.20
CA ALA A 269 -5.50 0.28 11.33
C ALA A 269 -3.97 0.23 11.54
N THR A 270 -3.52 0.39 12.78
CA THR A 270 -2.09 0.38 13.12
C THR A 270 -1.82 -0.71 14.15
N PHE A 271 -0.83 -1.56 13.88
CA PHE A 271 -0.41 -2.62 14.79
C PHE A 271 1.07 -2.92 14.62
N GLU A 272 1.64 -3.66 15.57
CA GLU A 272 3.02 -4.14 15.52
C GLU A 272 3.03 -5.66 15.40
N LEU A 273 4.00 -6.17 14.64
CA LEU A 273 4.32 -7.59 14.53
C LEU A 273 5.58 -7.90 15.34
N GLU A 274 5.47 -8.88 16.23
CA GLU A 274 6.60 -9.45 16.96
C GLU A 274 7.07 -10.76 16.32
N PRO A 275 8.28 -11.26 16.64
CA PRO A 275 8.74 -12.55 16.14
C PRO A 275 7.73 -13.67 16.38
N GLY A 276 7.32 -14.32 15.30
CA GLY A 276 6.33 -15.40 15.28
C GLY A 276 4.94 -14.97 14.83
N ASP A 277 4.65 -13.66 14.81
CA ASP A 277 3.35 -13.16 14.33
C ASP A 277 3.27 -13.19 12.81
N ALA A 278 2.05 -13.36 12.30
CA ALA A 278 1.76 -13.25 10.87
C ALA A 278 0.53 -12.37 10.62
N VAL A 279 0.50 -11.66 9.49
CA VAL A 279 -0.68 -10.94 9.02
C VAL A 279 -1.08 -11.42 7.63
N LEU A 280 -2.37 -11.70 7.45
CA LEU A 280 -2.97 -11.90 6.13
C LEU A 280 -3.26 -10.52 5.54
N ILE A 281 -2.69 -10.26 4.38
CA ILE A 281 -2.93 -9.07 3.58
C ILE A 281 -3.76 -9.51 2.36
N PRO A 282 -5.09 -9.28 2.35
CA PRO A 282 -5.91 -9.60 1.19
C PRO A 282 -5.54 -8.70 0.00
N VAL A 283 -5.78 -9.18 -1.21
CA VAL A 283 -5.53 -8.43 -2.45
C VAL A 283 -6.17 -7.04 -2.39
N GLY A 284 -5.44 -6.03 -2.86
CA GLY A 284 -5.89 -4.64 -2.89
C GLY A 284 -5.89 -3.90 -1.55
N TRP A 285 -5.56 -4.54 -0.43
CA TRP A 285 -5.39 -3.83 0.83
C TRP A 285 -4.15 -2.95 0.80
N TRP A 286 -4.36 -1.67 1.12
CA TRP A 286 -3.29 -0.70 1.26
C TRP A 286 -2.50 -1.00 2.53
N HIS A 287 -1.18 -1.03 2.44
CA HIS A 287 -0.33 -1.24 3.59
C HIS A 287 1.02 -0.52 3.47
N GLN A 288 1.47 0.03 4.60
CA GLN A 288 2.78 0.62 4.79
C GLN A 288 3.46 -0.10 5.95
N VAL A 289 4.77 -0.32 5.85
CA VAL A 289 5.53 -1.12 6.82
C VAL A 289 6.80 -0.39 7.23
N GLU A 290 7.07 -0.32 8.53
CA GLU A 290 8.31 0.22 9.09
C GLU A 290 8.97 -0.82 10.00
N ALA A 291 10.26 -1.06 9.81
CA ALA A 291 11.07 -1.87 10.72
C ALA A 291 11.41 -1.06 11.98
N LEU A 292 10.98 -1.50 13.16
CA LEU A 292 11.27 -0.83 14.44
C LEU A 292 12.63 -1.24 15.01
N THR A 293 13.14 -2.39 14.59
CA THR A 293 14.47 -2.93 14.91
C THR A 293 15.09 -3.50 13.64
N PRO A 294 16.37 -3.89 13.62
CA PRO A 294 16.88 -4.74 12.56
C PRO A 294 15.96 -5.95 12.40
N SER A 295 15.53 -6.24 11.17
CA SER A 295 14.37 -7.11 10.94
C SER A 295 14.62 -8.12 9.83
N ILE A 296 14.07 -9.32 10.03
CA ILE A 296 13.89 -10.35 9.01
C ILE A 296 12.43 -10.76 9.01
N SER A 297 11.79 -10.69 7.84
CA SER A 297 10.40 -11.14 7.64
C SER A 297 10.34 -12.00 6.38
N VAL A 298 9.30 -12.83 6.27
CA VAL A 298 9.01 -13.59 5.05
C VAL A 298 7.60 -13.30 4.59
N SER A 299 7.43 -12.99 3.30
CA SER A 299 6.12 -12.97 2.65
C SER A 299 5.85 -14.28 1.94
N MET A 300 4.62 -14.80 1.99
CA MET A 300 4.22 -16.06 1.37
C MET A 300 2.88 -15.88 0.64
N GLY A 301 2.74 -16.45 -0.56
CA GLY A 301 1.58 -16.21 -1.45
C GLY A 301 1.00 -17.45 -2.13
N GLY A 302 1.53 -18.65 -1.86
CA GLY A 302 1.09 -19.91 -2.46
C GLY A 302 -0.24 -20.44 -1.93
N PHE A 303 -1.31 -19.66 -2.01
CA PHE A 303 -2.62 -20.08 -1.53
C PHE A 303 -3.26 -21.13 -2.45
N ARG A 304 -4.04 -22.04 -1.84
CA ARG A 304 -4.84 -23.02 -2.58
C ARG A 304 -6.04 -22.43 -3.33
N TRP A 305 -6.41 -21.19 -3.00
CA TRP A 305 -7.49 -20.44 -3.64
C TRP A 305 -6.93 -19.38 -4.59
N PRO A 306 -7.68 -19.00 -5.64
CA PRO A 306 -7.25 -17.95 -6.57
C PRO A 306 -6.93 -16.65 -5.83
N SER A 307 -5.69 -16.20 -5.92
CA SER A 307 -5.19 -15.04 -5.16
C SER A 307 -4.68 -13.91 -6.04
N VAL A 308 -4.45 -14.13 -7.33
CA VAL A 308 -3.77 -13.18 -8.24
C VAL A 308 -4.77 -12.48 -9.15
N HIS A 309 -4.73 -11.14 -9.16
CA HIS A 309 -5.62 -10.25 -9.88
C HIS A 309 -4.83 -9.17 -10.64
N THR A 310 -4.14 -9.56 -11.71
CA THR A 310 -3.25 -8.65 -12.48
C THR A 310 -3.96 -7.45 -13.13
N TRP A 311 -5.28 -7.50 -13.27
CA TRP A 311 -6.11 -6.41 -13.77
C TRP A 311 -6.38 -5.33 -12.71
N TYR A 312 -6.14 -5.61 -11.43
CA TYR A 312 -6.40 -4.65 -10.35
C TYR A 312 -5.27 -3.63 -10.25
N CYS A 313 -5.53 -2.40 -10.68
CA CYS A 313 -4.62 -1.26 -10.58
C CYS A 313 -5.43 0.04 -10.57
N PRO A 314 -6.07 0.40 -9.45
CA PRO A 314 -7.14 1.39 -9.39
C PRO A 314 -6.68 2.86 -9.51
N GLY A 315 -5.40 3.10 -9.85
CA GLY A 315 -4.84 4.43 -10.13
C GLY A 315 -4.21 4.58 -11.54
N ARG A 316 -4.46 3.63 -12.45
CA ARG A 316 -4.09 3.76 -13.87
C ARG A 316 -5.26 4.18 -14.73
#